data_AF-X1RSR2-F1
#
_entry.id   AF-X1RSR2-F1
#
_cell.length_a   1.000
_cell.length_b   1.000
_cell.length_c   1.000
_cell.angle_alpha   90.00
_cell.angle_beta   90.00
_cell.angle_gamma   90.00
#
_symmetry.space_group_name_H-M   'P 1'
#
loop_
_entity.id
_entity.type
_entity.pdbx_description
1 polymer ?
#
loop_
_entity_poly.entity_id
_entity_poly.type
_entity_poly.pdbx_seq_one_letter_code
_entity_poly.pdbx_strand_id
1 'polypeptide(L)'
;MILIMGDAVEAAKAFNQVIEPKIKRISLIDTFGDEKFEAIRVAEGLGESLFGIRLDTPASRRGDFKKILEEVRWELDIRGFENVKLVVSGGLDEEDIIKLRDIVDAFGVGTAISGAKVLDFSMDIVEIEGEKISKRGKMSGAKKVIRCQNCFSDRIILEDRKVSDYRCVECNGTCKDIFIDAVKEGKILYDFPPASDIRKNATGQFEFLEL
;
A
#
# COMPACT_ATOMS: atom_id res chain seq x y z
N MET A 1 -11.34 -9.52 -22.81
CA MET A 1 -12.26 -8.72 -23.65
C MET A 1 -11.55 -8.19 -24.88
N ILE A 2 -10.46 -7.41 -24.75
CA ILE A 2 -9.67 -6.92 -25.90
C ILE A 2 -9.25 -8.06 -26.84
N LEU A 3 -8.68 -9.14 -26.30
CA LEU A 3 -8.34 -10.33 -27.10
C LEU A 3 -9.54 -10.99 -27.81
N ILE A 4 -10.73 -10.93 -27.20
CA ILE A 4 -11.95 -11.55 -27.77
C ILE A 4 -12.52 -10.67 -28.88
N MET A 5 -12.48 -9.35 -28.69
CA MET A 5 -12.99 -8.37 -29.65
C MET A 5 -11.98 -7.99 -30.74
N GLY A 6 -10.70 -8.35 -30.54
CA GLY A 6 -9.62 -8.09 -31.48
C GLY A 6 -9.11 -6.64 -31.50
N ASP A 7 -9.70 -5.74 -30.71
CA ASP A 7 -9.38 -4.31 -30.72
C ASP A 7 -9.63 -3.65 -29.36
N ALA A 8 -8.73 -2.76 -28.91
CA ALA A 8 -8.86 -2.12 -27.61
C ALA A 8 -9.93 -1.03 -27.59
N VAL A 9 -10.11 -0.28 -28.68
CA VAL A 9 -11.11 0.78 -28.78
C VAL A 9 -12.51 0.18 -28.75
N GLU A 10 -12.76 -0.86 -29.53
CA GLU A 10 -14.07 -1.53 -29.55
C GLU A 10 -14.38 -2.21 -28.20
N ALA A 11 -13.38 -2.80 -27.54
CA ALA A 11 -13.53 -3.32 -26.19
C ALA A 11 -13.86 -2.21 -25.17
N ALA A 12 -13.17 -1.07 -25.24
CA ALA A 12 -13.41 0.05 -24.34
C ALA A 12 -14.80 0.69 -24.57
N LYS A 13 -15.26 0.79 -25.83
CA LYS A 13 -16.62 1.25 -26.16
C LYS A 13 -17.68 0.28 -25.65
N ALA A 14 -17.50 -1.03 -25.84
CA ALA A 14 -18.42 -2.03 -25.32
C ALA A 14 -18.53 -1.97 -23.80
N PHE A 15 -17.39 -1.80 -23.09
CA PHE A 15 -17.40 -1.58 -21.64
C PHE A 15 -18.18 -0.32 -21.27
N ASN A 16 -17.94 0.78 -21.98
CA ASN A 16 -18.60 2.06 -21.72
C ASN A 16 -20.13 1.97 -21.88
N GLN A 17 -20.62 1.17 -22.82
CA GLN A 17 -22.05 0.97 -23.08
C GLN A 17 -22.77 0.15 -22.00
N VAL A 18 -22.10 -0.84 -21.41
CA VAL A 18 -22.74 -1.81 -20.50
C VAL A 18 -22.63 -1.40 -19.04
N ILE A 19 -21.50 -0.84 -18.63
CA ILE A 19 -21.20 -0.58 -17.22
C ILE A 19 -21.79 0.76 -16.77
N GLU A 20 -22.22 0.88 -15.52
CA GLU A 20 -22.87 2.12 -15.06
C GLU A 20 -21.91 3.33 -15.13
N PRO A 21 -22.37 4.52 -15.54
CA PRO A 21 -21.52 5.71 -15.72
C PRO A 21 -20.70 6.13 -14.47
N LYS A 22 -21.14 5.75 -13.27
CA LYS A 22 -20.43 6.02 -12.01
C LYS A 22 -19.05 5.33 -11.92
N ILE A 23 -18.83 4.26 -12.70
CA ILE A 23 -17.57 3.52 -12.70
C ILE A 23 -16.59 4.20 -13.66
N LYS A 24 -15.39 4.52 -13.19
CA LYS A 24 -14.37 5.17 -14.04
C LYS A 24 -13.93 4.23 -15.16
N ARG A 25 -13.84 4.73 -16.40
CA ARG A 25 -13.36 3.96 -17.56
C ARG A 25 -11.85 4.05 -17.64
N ILE A 26 -11.20 2.92 -17.39
CA ILE A 26 -9.75 2.77 -17.54
C ILE A 26 -9.50 1.70 -18.60
N SER A 27 -8.83 2.04 -19.70
CA SER A 27 -8.55 1.09 -20.78
C SER A 27 -7.14 0.52 -20.68
N LEU A 28 -7.00 -0.79 -20.89
CA LEU A 28 -5.69 -1.43 -21.07
C LEU A 28 -5.20 -1.17 -22.50
N ILE A 29 -3.95 -0.73 -22.68
CA ILE A 29 -3.45 -0.22 -23.98
C ILE A 29 -2.25 -0.99 -24.55
N ASP A 30 -1.73 -1.98 -23.82
CA ASP A 30 -0.52 -2.73 -24.14
C ASP A 30 -0.82 -4.16 -24.64
N THR A 31 -2.02 -4.40 -25.18
CA THR A 31 -2.42 -5.75 -25.63
C THR A 31 -1.86 -6.12 -27.00
N PHE A 32 -1.93 -5.22 -27.99
CA PHE A 32 -1.53 -5.49 -29.39
C PHE A 32 -0.63 -4.40 -29.94
N GLY A 33 -1.08 -3.15 -29.86
CA GLY A 33 -0.36 -1.97 -30.30
C GLY A 33 0.71 -1.54 -29.29
N ASP A 34 1.61 -0.68 -29.78
CA ASP A 34 2.49 0.10 -28.94
C ASP A 34 1.68 1.10 -28.11
N GLU A 35 2.03 1.24 -26.83
CA GLU A 35 1.28 2.01 -25.84
C GLU A 35 1.04 3.45 -26.28
N LYS A 36 2.00 4.06 -26.99
CA LYS A 36 1.86 5.42 -27.50
C LYS A 36 0.69 5.55 -28.46
N PHE A 37 0.64 4.69 -29.46
CA PHE A 37 -0.39 4.77 -30.49
C PHE A 37 -1.74 4.30 -29.97
N GLU A 38 -1.76 3.26 -29.14
CA GLU A 38 -2.99 2.73 -28.59
C GLU A 38 -3.63 3.71 -27.58
N ALA A 39 -2.82 4.46 -26.83
CA ALA A 39 -3.30 5.56 -25.97
C ALA A 39 -4.09 6.60 -26.77
N ILE A 40 -3.57 7.05 -27.91
CA ILE A 40 -4.25 8.02 -28.78
C ILE A 40 -5.56 7.43 -29.30
N ARG A 41 -5.53 6.21 -29.82
CA ARG A 41 -6.72 5.55 -30.40
C ARG A 41 -7.85 5.42 -29.38
N VAL A 42 -7.53 5.01 -28.15
CA VAL A 42 -8.52 4.88 -27.08
C VAL A 42 -9.02 6.25 -26.62
N ALA A 43 -8.14 7.24 -26.49
CA ALA A 43 -8.52 8.60 -26.12
C ALA A 43 -9.49 9.23 -27.13
N GLU A 44 -9.20 9.12 -28.42
CA GLU A 44 -10.09 9.56 -29.49
C GLU A 44 -11.40 8.76 -29.54
N GLY A 45 -11.32 7.45 -29.27
CA GLY A 45 -12.47 6.54 -29.34
C GLY A 45 -13.49 6.71 -28.21
N LEU A 46 -13.06 7.10 -27.00
CA LEU A 46 -13.93 7.28 -25.83
C LEU A 46 -14.17 8.76 -25.48
N GLY A 47 -13.29 9.66 -25.91
CA GLY A 47 -13.37 11.09 -25.59
C GLY A 47 -13.50 11.34 -24.09
N GLU A 48 -14.45 12.18 -23.71
CA GLU A 48 -14.72 12.57 -22.33
C GLU A 48 -15.13 11.40 -21.40
N SER A 49 -15.56 10.27 -21.98
CA SER A 49 -15.89 9.09 -21.17
C SER A 49 -14.64 8.40 -20.62
N LEU A 50 -13.45 8.64 -21.18
CA LEU A 50 -12.21 8.02 -20.75
C LEU A 50 -11.67 8.70 -19.48
N PHE A 51 -11.63 7.96 -18.38
CA PHE A 51 -11.02 8.45 -17.14
C PHE A 51 -9.49 8.27 -17.16
N GLY A 52 -9.00 7.16 -17.71
CA GLY A 52 -7.57 6.89 -17.74
C GLY A 52 -7.19 5.72 -18.64
N ILE A 53 -5.89 5.51 -18.78
CA ILE A 53 -5.29 4.38 -19.48
C ILE A 53 -4.38 3.61 -18.53
N ARG A 54 -4.38 2.28 -18.68
CA ARG A 54 -3.57 1.36 -17.90
C ARG A 54 -2.46 0.78 -18.77
N LEU A 55 -1.22 0.92 -18.31
CA LEU A 55 -0.05 0.28 -18.86
C LEU A 55 0.37 -0.88 -17.95
N ASP A 56 0.33 -2.10 -18.48
CA ASP A 56 0.84 -3.31 -17.83
C ASP A 56 2.05 -3.89 -18.58
N THR A 57 2.82 -3.00 -19.23
CA THR A 57 3.82 -3.30 -20.25
C THR A 57 4.69 -4.50 -19.85
N PRO A 58 4.71 -5.58 -20.64
CA PRO A 58 5.49 -6.77 -20.32
C PRO A 58 6.97 -6.46 -20.11
N ALA A 59 7.65 -7.18 -19.22
CA ALA A 59 9.08 -6.97 -18.93
C ALA A 59 9.97 -7.00 -20.17
N SER A 60 9.61 -7.79 -21.19
CA SER A 60 10.33 -7.87 -22.48
C SER A 60 10.11 -6.67 -23.43
N ARG A 61 9.24 -5.73 -23.04
CA ARG A 61 8.92 -4.47 -23.76
C ARG A 61 9.14 -3.23 -22.90
N ARG A 62 9.28 -3.42 -21.58
CA ARG A 62 9.49 -2.37 -20.59
C ARG A 62 10.97 -1.96 -20.54
N GLY A 63 11.46 -1.32 -21.61
CA GLY A 63 12.84 -0.82 -21.72
C GLY A 63 13.14 0.24 -20.65
N ASP A 64 12.77 1.50 -20.91
CA ASP A 64 12.69 2.53 -19.87
C ASP A 64 11.23 2.92 -19.67
N PHE A 65 10.63 2.37 -18.61
CA PHE A 65 9.20 2.56 -18.38
C PHE A 65 8.81 4.02 -18.14
N LYS A 66 9.71 4.80 -17.52
CA LYS A 66 9.45 6.23 -17.30
C LYS A 66 9.43 6.98 -18.62
N LYS A 67 10.35 6.66 -19.54
CA LYS A 67 10.36 7.26 -20.88
C LYS A 67 9.14 6.90 -21.71
N ILE A 68 8.67 5.65 -21.61
CA ILE A 68 7.42 5.22 -22.26
C ILE A 68 6.23 6.04 -21.74
N LEU A 69 6.15 6.23 -20.42
CA LEU A 69 5.09 7.04 -19.81
C LEU A 69 5.17 8.52 -20.22
N GLU A 70 6.38 9.09 -20.27
CA GLU A 70 6.63 10.46 -20.76
C GLU A 70 6.19 10.63 -22.21
N GLU A 71 6.49 9.66 -23.07
CA GLU A 71 6.05 9.64 -24.48
C GLU A 71 4.53 9.55 -24.61
N VAL A 72 3.89 8.65 -23.87
CA VAL A 72 2.43 8.51 -23.84
C VAL A 72 1.77 9.79 -23.33
N ARG A 73 2.27 10.36 -22.23
CA ARG A 73 1.75 11.61 -21.66
C ARG A 73 1.84 12.75 -22.66
N TRP A 74 3.00 12.92 -23.29
CA TRP A 74 3.23 13.94 -24.33
C TRP A 74 2.22 13.82 -25.47
N GLU A 75 2.06 12.62 -26.03
CA GLU A 75 1.18 12.39 -27.18
C GLU A 75 -0.30 12.61 -26.85
N LEU A 76 -0.73 12.31 -25.62
CA LEU A 76 -2.07 12.64 -25.15
C LEU A 76 -2.25 14.17 -24.99
N ASP A 77 -1.26 14.84 -24.40
CA ASP A 77 -1.35 16.27 -24.08
C ASP A 77 -1.43 17.13 -25.34
N ILE A 78 -0.57 16.88 -26.33
CA ILE A 78 -0.58 17.65 -27.59
C ILE A 78 -1.88 17.47 -28.41
N ARG A 79 -2.70 16.49 -28.05
CA ARG A 79 -4.02 16.21 -28.65
C ARG A 79 -5.19 16.64 -27.77
N GLY A 80 -4.93 17.30 -26.63
CA GLY A 80 -5.97 17.82 -25.73
C GLY A 80 -6.53 16.80 -24.74
N PHE A 81 -5.83 15.69 -24.49
CA PHE A 81 -6.24 14.64 -23.54
C PHE A 81 -5.50 14.73 -22.19
N GLU A 82 -5.18 15.95 -21.74
CA GLU A 82 -4.41 16.22 -20.52
C GLU A 82 -5.07 15.65 -19.26
N ASN A 83 -6.39 15.50 -19.28
CA ASN A 83 -7.18 14.98 -18.17
C ASN A 83 -7.18 13.46 -18.04
N VAL A 84 -6.72 12.73 -19.07
CA VAL A 84 -6.68 11.26 -19.07
C VAL A 84 -5.61 10.79 -18.09
N LYS A 85 -5.99 9.98 -17.10
CA LYS A 85 -5.08 9.53 -16.04
C LYS A 85 -4.17 8.39 -16.49
N LEU A 86 -2.92 8.39 -16.03
CA LEU A 86 -1.98 7.29 -16.25
C LEU A 86 -2.02 6.33 -15.07
N VAL A 87 -2.34 5.08 -15.35
CA VAL A 87 -2.37 3.98 -14.37
C VAL A 87 -1.33 2.95 -14.77
N VAL A 88 -0.50 2.50 -13.83
CA VAL A 88 0.52 1.49 -14.12
C VAL A 88 0.37 0.28 -13.22
N SER A 89 0.73 -0.89 -13.73
CA SER A 89 0.76 -2.13 -12.97
C SER A 89 1.87 -3.08 -13.44
N GLY A 90 1.96 -4.21 -12.74
CA GLY A 90 2.80 -5.34 -13.13
C GLY A 90 4.20 -5.23 -12.57
N GLY A 91 4.52 -6.08 -11.59
CA GLY A 91 5.88 -6.21 -11.04
C GLY A 91 6.46 -4.94 -10.43
N LEU A 92 5.63 -4.09 -9.81
CA LEU A 92 6.05 -2.84 -9.18
C LEU A 92 6.41 -3.04 -7.71
N ASP A 93 7.45 -2.35 -7.26
CA ASP A 93 7.88 -2.23 -5.86
C ASP A 93 7.97 -0.76 -5.38
N GLU A 94 8.51 -0.52 -4.19
CA GLU A 94 8.68 0.83 -3.64
C GLU A 94 9.60 1.74 -4.49
N GLU A 95 10.66 1.19 -5.09
CA GLU A 95 11.62 1.97 -5.89
C GLU A 95 10.98 2.44 -7.19
N ASP A 96 10.21 1.56 -7.84
CA ASP A 96 9.42 1.89 -9.02
C ASP A 96 8.41 3.00 -8.73
N ILE A 97 7.68 2.89 -7.60
CA ILE A 97 6.69 3.91 -7.21
C ILE A 97 7.38 5.27 -7.02
N ILE A 98 8.52 5.32 -6.30
CA ILE A 98 9.26 6.57 -6.10
C ILE A 98 9.73 7.17 -7.42
N LYS A 99 10.20 6.35 -8.36
CA LYS A 99 10.70 6.78 -9.67
C LYS A 99 9.59 7.34 -10.57
N LEU A 100 8.38 6.79 -10.47
CA LEU A 100 7.27 7.04 -11.38
C LEU A 100 6.18 7.98 -10.81
N ARG A 101 6.20 8.29 -9.51
CA ARG A 101 5.15 9.09 -8.82
C ARG A 101 4.94 10.50 -9.39
N ASP A 102 5.90 11.02 -10.14
CA ASP A 102 5.82 12.36 -10.75
C ASP A 102 5.02 12.38 -12.06
N ILE A 103 4.77 11.21 -12.67
CA ILE A 103 4.03 11.09 -13.93
C ILE A 103 2.81 10.16 -13.86
N VAL A 104 2.78 9.24 -12.90
CA VAL A 104 1.71 8.24 -12.74
C VAL A 104 0.66 8.71 -11.73
N ASP A 105 -0.62 8.58 -12.07
CA ASP A 105 -1.73 8.96 -11.19
C ASP A 105 -2.21 7.81 -10.27
N ALA A 106 -2.02 6.55 -10.68
CA ALA A 106 -2.41 5.40 -9.87
C ALA A 106 -1.55 4.15 -10.13
N PHE A 107 -1.31 3.37 -9.06
CA PHE A 107 -0.48 2.18 -9.07
C PHE A 107 -1.30 0.92 -8.74
N GLY A 108 -1.16 -0.11 -9.56
CA GLY A 108 -1.64 -1.47 -9.29
C GLY A 108 -0.50 -2.33 -8.78
N VAL A 109 -0.40 -2.49 -7.46
CA VAL A 109 0.66 -3.27 -6.79
C VAL A 109 0.12 -4.64 -6.38
N GLY A 110 0.79 -5.71 -6.83
CA GLY A 110 0.41 -7.09 -6.56
C GLY A 110 1.45 -7.81 -5.71
N THR A 111 2.34 -8.53 -6.38
CA THR A 111 3.31 -9.47 -5.78
C THR A 111 4.14 -8.87 -4.65
N ALA A 112 4.57 -7.60 -4.75
CA ALA A 112 5.35 -6.95 -3.68
C ALA A 112 4.62 -6.92 -2.33
N ILE A 113 3.28 -6.83 -2.34
CA ILE A 113 2.46 -6.84 -1.13
C ILE A 113 1.98 -8.26 -0.81
N SER A 114 1.34 -8.94 -1.77
CA SER A 114 0.71 -10.25 -1.51
C SER A 114 1.73 -11.37 -1.28
N GLY A 115 2.94 -11.21 -1.81
CA GLY A 115 4.08 -12.11 -1.63
C GLY A 115 5.11 -11.61 -0.61
N ALA A 116 4.76 -10.61 0.21
CA ALA A 116 5.66 -10.09 1.23
C ALA A 116 6.17 -11.19 2.15
N LYS A 117 7.43 -11.11 2.55
CA LYS A 117 8.05 -12.08 3.45
C LYS A 117 7.27 -12.10 4.77
N VAL A 118 6.94 -13.30 5.24
CA VAL A 118 6.30 -13.48 6.55
C VAL A 118 7.25 -13.08 7.66
N LEU A 119 6.71 -12.43 8.69
CA LEU A 119 7.44 -12.17 9.93
C LEU A 119 7.50 -13.46 10.75
N ASP A 120 8.72 -13.86 11.14
CA ASP A 120 8.95 -15.08 11.92
C ASP A 120 8.70 -14.83 13.42
N PHE A 121 7.43 -14.88 13.82
CA PHE A 121 7.04 -14.76 15.22
C PHE A 121 7.24 -16.07 15.98
N SER A 122 7.70 -15.96 17.22
CA SER A 122 7.81 -17.09 18.16
C SER A 122 7.06 -16.80 19.44
N MET A 123 6.53 -17.85 20.06
CA MET A 123 5.87 -17.80 21.36
C MET A 123 6.68 -18.65 22.35
N ASP A 124 7.12 -18.02 23.43
CA ASP A 124 7.99 -18.64 24.42
C ASP A 124 7.47 -18.34 25.83
N ILE A 125 7.61 -19.30 26.74
CA ILE A 125 7.38 -19.07 28.17
C ILE A 125 8.48 -18.13 28.68
N VAL A 126 8.06 -17.03 29.32
CA VAL A 126 8.95 -16.05 29.95
C VAL A 126 8.79 -15.96 31.47
N GLU A 127 7.75 -16.59 32.03
CA GLU A 127 7.47 -16.60 33.46
C GLU A 127 6.68 -17.86 33.82
N ILE A 128 7.02 -18.50 34.95
CA ILE A 128 6.33 -19.68 35.48
C ILE A 128 6.02 -19.41 36.94
N GLU A 129 4.74 -19.40 37.31
CA GLU A 129 4.29 -19.18 38.70
C GLU A 129 4.90 -17.93 39.37
N GLY A 130 5.13 -16.87 38.58
CA GLY A 130 5.75 -15.61 39.03
C GLY A 130 7.29 -15.61 39.01
N GLU A 131 7.93 -16.76 38.78
CA GLU A 131 9.38 -16.84 38.58
C GLU A 131 9.77 -16.46 37.15
N LYS A 132 10.66 -15.46 37.03
CA LYS A 132 11.12 -14.90 35.75
C LYS A 132 12.14 -15.84 35.09
N ILE A 133 11.66 -16.87 34.39
CA ILE A 133 12.48 -17.89 33.71
C ILE A 133 12.18 -17.99 32.21
N SER A 134 13.21 -18.19 31.39
CA SER A 134 13.07 -18.43 29.94
C SER A 134 14.24 -19.25 29.37
N LYS A 135 14.10 -19.76 28.15
CA LYS A 135 15.20 -20.43 27.44
C LYS A 135 16.29 -19.45 26.98
N ARG A 136 17.47 -19.98 26.65
CA ARG A 136 18.59 -19.19 26.08
C ARG A 136 18.13 -18.41 24.83
N GLY A 137 18.58 -17.16 24.73
CA GLY A 137 18.21 -16.25 23.64
C GLY A 137 16.87 -15.55 23.81
N LYS A 138 16.17 -15.73 24.94
CA LYS A 138 14.93 -15.05 25.28
C LYS A 138 15.09 -14.31 26.62
N MET A 139 14.48 -13.14 26.73
CA MET A 139 14.47 -12.35 27.96
C MET A 139 13.30 -12.80 28.84
N SER A 140 13.56 -13.17 30.10
CA SER A 140 12.54 -13.63 31.04
C SER A 140 11.70 -12.49 31.64
N GLY A 141 10.67 -12.86 32.41
CA GLY A 141 9.68 -12.02 33.06
C GLY A 141 8.56 -11.55 32.13
N ALA A 142 7.36 -11.35 32.67
CA ALA A 142 6.30 -10.61 32.00
C ALA A 142 6.73 -9.16 31.73
N LYS A 143 6.35 -8.63 30.56
CA LYS A 143 6.80 -7.31 30.06
C LYS A 143 5.66 -6.60 29.35
N LYS A 144 5.82 -5.29 29.23
CA LYS A 144 5.03 -4.41 28.37
C LYS A 144 5.93 -3.52 27.52
N VAL A 145 5.35 -3.02 26.43
CA VAL A 145 5.98 -2.00 25.58
C VAL A 145 5.39 -0.66 25.95
N ILE A 146 6.25 0.31 26.27
CA ILE A 146 5.86 1.70 26.45
C ILE A 146 6.32 2.52 25.24
N ARG A 147 5.46 3.38 24.72
CA ARG A 147 5.72 4.23 23.56
C ARG A 147 5.68 5.70 23.93
N CYS A 148 6.70 6.44 23.51
CA CYS A 148 6.71 7.90 23.64
C CYS A 148 5.59 8.53 22.81
N GLN A 149 4.83 9.44 23.41
CA GLN A 149 3.73 10.14 22.72
C GLN A 149 4.19 11.30 21.82
N ASN A 150 5.49 11.64 21.84
CA ASN A 150 6.04 12.75 21.07
C ASN A 150 6.85 12.26 19.85
N CYS A 151 7.81 11.36 20.06
CA CYS A 151 8.70 10.87 18.99
C CYS A 151 8.48 9.39 18.64
N PHE A 152 7.45 8.75 19.19
CA PHE A 152 7.07 7.36 18.88
C PHE A 152 8.12 6.27 19.21
N SER A 153 9.22 6.64 19.89
CA SER A 153 10.23 5.70 20.36
C SER A 153 9.65 4.72 21.38
N ASP A 154 9.96 3.44 21.19
CA ASP A 154 9.51 2.32 22.02
C ASP A 154 10.57 1.89 23.04
N ARG A 155 10.09 1.45 24.20
CA ARG A 155 10.92 0.83 25.25
C ARG A 155 10.20 -0.34 25.89
N ILE A 156 10.92 -1.43 26.13
CA ILE A 156 10.40 -2.58 26.87
C ILE A 156 10.71 -2.41 28.36
N ILE A 157 9.71 -2.63 29.21
CA ILE A 157 9.84 -2.66 30.68
C ILE A 157 9.17 -3.91 31.26
N LEU A 158 9.51 -4.27 32.49
CA LEU A 158 8.82 -5.36 33.20
C LEU A 158 7.38 -4.95 33.53
N GLU A 159 6.49 -5.94 33.57
CA GLU A 159 5.06 -5.72 33.79
C GLU A 159 4.76 -5.07 35.16
N ASP A 160 5.54 -5.42 36.18
CA ASP A 160 5.43 -4.89 37.54
C ASP A 160 5.86 -3.42 37.69
N ARG A 161 6.42 -2.79 36.64
CA ARG A 161 6.90 -1.41 36.67
C ARG A 161 5.83 -0.42 36.25
N LYS A 162 5.82 0.75 36.91
CA LYS A 162 4.91 1.85 36.58
C LYS A 162 5.47 2.67 35.43
N VAL A 163 4.64 2.92 34.42
CA VAL A 163 5.04 3.75 33.25
C VAL A 163 5.43 5.17 33.65
N SER A 164 4.84 5.71 34.72
CA SER A 164 5.16 7.02 35.29
C SER A 164 6.63 7.21 35.67
N ASP A 165 7.34 6.11 35.92
CA ASP A 165 8.73 6.13 36.37
C ASP A 165 9.70 6.28 35.18
N TYR A 166 9.18 6.29 33.95
CA TYR A 166 9.96 6.34 32.72
C TYR A 166 9.65 7.59 31.90
N ARG A 167 10.72 8.19 31.38
CA ARG A 167 10.67 9.21 30.33
C ARG A 167 11.31 8.65 29.07
N CYS A 168 10.91 9.20 27.92
CA CYS A 168 11.54 8.87 26.65
C CYS A 168 13.02 9.23 26.67
N VAL A 169 13.89 8.32 26.23
CA VAL A 169 15.34 8.54 26.21
C VAL A 169 15.74 9.56 25.14
N GLU A 170 15.02 9.59 24.02
CA GLU A 170 15.34 10.45 22.87
C GLU A 170 14.90 11.92 23.08
N CYS A 171 13.70 12.14 23.62
CA CYS A 171 13.11 13.49 23.70
C CYS A 171 12.59 13.88 25.09
N ASN A 172 12.82 13.05 26.12
CA ASN A 172 12.32 13.27 27.48
C ASN A 172 10.78 13.39 27.62
N GLY A 173 10.03 13.02 26.57
CA GLY A 173 8.57 13.04 26.54
C GLY A 173 7.92 11.99 27.44
N THR A 174 6.60 12.10 27.62
CA THR A 174 5.79 11.12 28.34
C THR A 174 5.59 9.84 27.51
N CYS A 175 5.69 8.70 28.17
CA CYS A 175 5.40 7.40 27.58
C CYS A 175 4.03 6.87 28.02
N LYS A 176 3.42 6.03 27.20
CA LYS A 176 2.22 5.26 27.54
C LYS A 176 2.45 3.78 27.28
N ASP A 177 1.80 2.93 28.06
CA ASP A 177 1.68 1.51 27.74
C ASP A 177 0.87 1.36 26.45
N ILE A 178 1.35 0.54 25.51
CA ILE A 178 0.64 0.23 24.26
C ILE A 178 0.05 -1.18 24.25
N PHE A 179 0.30 -1.98 25.28
CA PHE A 179 -0.39 -3.25 25.43
C PHE A 179 -1.82 -3.02 25.91
N ILE A 180 -2.71 -3.90 25.46
CA ILE A 180 -4.12 -3.89 25.82
C ILE A 180 -4.53 -5.30 26.25
N ASP A 181 -5.40 -5.37 27.25
CA ASP A 181 -6.01 -6.62 27.67
C ASP A 181 -7.07 -7.05 26.65
N ALA A 182 -6.65 -7.74 25.58
CA ALA A 182 -7.56 -8.17 24.53
C ALA A 182 -8.50 -9.30 24.97
N VAL A 183 -8.05 -10.15 25.90
CA VAL A 183 -8.80 -11.27 26.48
C VAL A 183 -8.55 -11.33 27.97
N LYS A 184 -9.60 -11.48 28.77
CA LYS A 184 -9.53 -11.66 30.22
C LYS A 184 -10.48 -12.76 30.67
N GLU A 185 -9.98 -13.75 31.40
CA GLU A 185 -10.77 -14.89 31.89
C GLU A 185 -11.60 -15.58 30.79
N GLY A 186 -11.02 -15.75 29.61
CA GLY A 186 -11.68 -16.36 28.44
C GLY A 186 -12.70 -15.46 27.74
N LYS A 187 -12.93 -14.23 28.21
CA LYS A 187 -13.79 -13.24 27.55
C LYS A 187 -12.96 -12.31 26.69
N ILE A 188 -13.35 -12.14 25.43
CA ILE A 188 -12.75 -11.15 24.54
C ILE A 188 -13.23 -9.76 25.01
N LEU A 189 -12.27 -8.90 25.34
CA LEU A 189 -12.51 -7.50 25.73
C LEU A 189 -12.17 -6.52 24.59
N TYR A 190 -11.44 -6.98 23.58
CA TYR A 190 -11.07 -6.16 22.44
C TYR A 190 -12.27 -5.86 21.55
N ASP A 191 -12.52 -4.58 21.29
CA ASP A 191 -13.48 -4.12 20.30
C ASP A 191 -12.79 -4.19 18.92
N PHE A 192 -13.20 -5.13 18.07
CA PHE A 192 -12.59 -5.35 16.74
C PHE A 192 -13.01 -4.20 15.81
N PRO A 193 -12.15 -3.18 15.60
CA PRO A 193 -12.56 -2.02 14.85
C PRO A 193 -12.66 -2.37 13.36
N PRO A 194 -13.47 -1.63 12.58
CA PRO A 194 -13.55 -1.85 11.15
C PRO A 194 -12.19 -1.59 10.49
N ALA A 195 -11.93 -2.28 9.38
CA ALA A 195 -10.66 -2.18 8.65
C ALA A 195 -10.28 -0.74 8.25
N SER A 196 -11.28 0.12 8.02
CA SER A 196 -11.07 1.56 7.76
C SER A 196 -10.39 2.28 8.92
N ASP A 197 -10.76 1.95 10.16
CA ASP A 197 -10.23 2.61 11.36
C ASP A 197 -8.84 2.09 11.68
N ILE A 198 -8.63 0.78 11.50
CA ILE A 198 -7.30 0.16 11.58
C ILE A 198 -6.35 0.82 10.57
N ARG A 199 -6.78 0.96 9.32
CA ARG A 199 -6.00 1.63 8.26
C ARG A 199 -5.70 3.08 8.64
N LYS A 200 -6.71 3.84 9.08
CA LYS A 200 -6.54 5.26 9.46
C LYS A 200 -5.50 5.39 10.58
N ASN A 201 -5.56 4.51 11.58
CA ASN A 201 -4.59 4.47 12.66
C ASN A 201 -3.19 4.15 12.13
N ALA A 202 -3.03 3.08 11.35
CA ALA A 202 -1.74 2.69 10.78
C ALA A 202 -1.11 3.81 9.93
N THR A 203 -1.86 4.42 9.02
CA THR A 203 -1.34 5.51 8.18
C THR A 203 -1.08 6.79 8.96
N GLY A 204 -1.82 7.04 10.05
CA GLY A 204 -1.58 8.19 10.92
C GLY A 204 -0.22 8.10 11.63
N GLN A 205 0.30 6.90 11.83
CA GLN A 205 1.62 6.68 12.44
C GLN A 205 2.79 6.93 11.48
N PHE A 206 2.54 7.08 10.18
CA PHE A 206 3.61 7.30 9.20
C PHE A 206 4.33 8.64 9.39
N GLU A 207 3.73 9.60 10.10
CA GLU A 207 4.39 10.86 10.47
C GLU A 207 5.63 10.66 11.34
N PHE A 208 5.74 9.50 12.01
CA PHE A 208 6.87 9.15 12.86
C PHE A 208 7.90 8.24 12.18
N LEU A 209 7.69 7.90 10.91
CA LEU A 209 8.59 7.08 10.12
C LEU A 209 9.36 7.95 9.13
N GLU A 210 10.66 7.70 8.97
CA GLU A 210 11.38 8.15 7.78
C GLU A 210 11.00 7.20 6.63
N LEU A 211 10.32 7.73 5.62
CA LEU A 211 9.89 7.03 4.42
C LEU A 211 10.69 7.49 3.19
#